data_AF-X1GCX0-F1
#
_entry.id   AF-X1GCX0-F1
#
_cell.length_a   1.000
_cell.length_b   1.000
_cell.length_c   1.000
_cell.angle_alpha   90.00
_cell.angle_beta   90.00
_cell.angle_gamma   90.00
#
_symmetry.space_group_name_H-M   'P 1'
#
loop_
_entity.id
_entity.type
_entity.pdbx_description
1 polymer ?
#
loop_
_entity_poly.entity_id
_entity_poly.type
_entity_poly.pdbx_seq_one_letter_code
_entity_poly.pdbx_strand_id
1 'polypeptide(L)'
;GKKASILISAARLKISEHFFWNSPLMFPDLTQELYGNFSGSDLVLLKGDANYRRLLSDRRWDHTISMNDITGYFPAPFAVLRTLKSELAVDLTLEQVRRLEEEDPEWLVNGKRGMIRFVDKSF
;
A
#
# COMPACT_ATOMS: atom_id res chain seq x y z
N GLY A 1 23.61 0.30 10.40
CA GLY A 1 24.98 0.32 9.83
C GLY A 1 25.45 1.76 9.61
N LYS A 2 26.77 1.99 9.50
CA LYS A 2 27.40 3.33 9.50
C LYS A 2 26.74 4.37 8.57
N LYS A 3 26.32 3.97 7.37
CA LYS A 3 25.63 4.85 6.40
C LYS A 3 24.29 5.40 6.90
N ALA A 4 23.45 4.55 7.49
CA ALA A 4 22.14 4.97 8.00
C ALA A 4 22.29 5.99 9.14
N SER A 5 23.25 5.77 10.05
CA SER A 5 23.55 6.69 11.14
C SER A 5 23.94 8.08 10.63
N ILE A 6 24.77 8.17 9.58
CA ILE A 6 25.14 9.45 8.96
C ILE A 6 23.91 10.17 8.39
N LEU A 7 23.01 9.46 7.70
CA LEU A 7 21.79 10.06 7.15
C LEU A 7 20.82 10.53 8.23
N ILE A 8 20.73 9.80 9.34
CA ILE A 8 19.91 10.17 10.50
C ILE A 8 20.48 11.43 11.16
N SER A 9 21.79 11.46 11.44
CA SER A 9 22.44 12.64 12.03
C SER A 9 22.33 13.89 11.13
N ALA A 10 22.33 13.70 9.81
CA ALA A 10 22.11 14.77 8.84
C ALA A 10 20.63 15.11 8.59
N ALA A 11 19.69 14.52 9.34
CA ALA A 11 18.24 14.67 9.17
C ALA A 11 17.69 14.33 7.76
N ARG A 12 18.46 13.58 6.96
CA ARG A 12 18.08 13.10 5.62
C ARG A 12 17.31 11.77 5.66
N LEU A 13 17.38 11.07 6.79
CA LEU A 13 16.54 9.92 7.13
C LEU A 13 15.94 10.19 8.50
N LYS A 14 14.61 10.28 8.57
CA LYS A 14 13.89 10.44 9.84
C LYS A 14 13.13 9.15 10.12
N ILE A 15 13.19 8.70 11.37
CA ILE A 15 12.38 7.59 11.86
C ILE A 15 11.24 8.22 12.65
N SER A 16 10.02 7.77 12.39
CA SER A 16 8.83 8.31 13.02
C SER A 16 7.92 7.15 13.40
N GLU A 17 7.44 7.20 14.64
CA GLU A 17 6.47 6.26 15.18
C GLU A 17 5.13 6.97 15.39
N HIS A 18 4.05 6.20 15.40
CA HIS A 18 2.72 6.71 15.67
C HIS A 18 1.81 5.54 16.08
N PHE A 19 0.94 5.72 17.07
CA PHE A 19 0.07 4.65 17.59
C PHE A 19 -0.82 4.03 16.51
N PHE A 20 -1.26 4.84 15.54
CA PHE A 20 -2.00 4.40 14.35
C PHE A 20 -1.44 3.11 13.75
N TRP A 21 -0.11 2.96 13.65
CA TRP A 21 0.52 1.80 13.01
C TRP A 21 0.19 0.47 13.69
N ASN A 22 -0.05 0.49 15.00
CA ASN A 22 -0.39 -0.69 15.82
C ASN A 22 -1.86 -0.71 16.27
N SER A 23 -2.68 0.23 15.77
CA SER A 23 -4.11 0.30 16.04
C SER A 23 -4.92 -0.49 14.99
N PRO A 24 -6.21 -0.79 15.23
CA PRO A 24 -7.07 -1.43 14.23
C PRO A 24 -7.51 -0.48 13.10
N LEU A 25 -7.09 0.79 13.12
CA LEU A 25 -7.50 1.80 12.14
C LEU A 25 -6.93 1.53 10.75
N MET A 26 -7.72 1.85 9.73
CA MET A 26 -7.36 1.71 8.33
C MET A 26 -6.91 3.06 7.75
N PHE A 27 -6.32 3.09 6.56
CA PHE A 27 -5.86 4.35 5.97
C PHE A 27 -6.96 5.41 5.69
N PRO A 28 -8.24 5.08 5.47
CA PRO A 28 -9.30 6.10 5.46
C PRO A 28 -9.42 6.88 6.79
N ASP A 29 -8.96 6.28 7.89
CA ASP A 29 -9.05 6.82 9.25
C ASP A 29 -7.73 7.48 9.70
N LEU A 30 -6.89 7.93 8.75
CA LEU A 30 -5.66 8.64 9.08
C LEU A 30 -5.97 9.83 10.01
N THR A 31 -5.18 9.97 11.06
CA THR A 31 -5.24 11.14 11.93
C THR A 31 -4.86 12.39 11.14
N GLN A 32 -5.35 13.56 11.56
CA GLN A 32 -4.99 14.83 10.91
C GLN A 32 -3.46 15.04 10.85
N GLU A 33 -2.74 14.61 11.89
CA GLU A 33 -1.28 14.65 11.93
C GLU A 33 -0.64 13.80 10.82
N LEU A 34 -1.02 12.52 10.70
CA LEU A 34 -0.47 11.64 9.66
C LEU A 34 -0.89 12.06 8.26
N TYR A 35 -2.12 12.55 8.10
CA TYR A 35 -2.60 13.09 6.85
C TYR A 35 -1.73 14.29 6.41
N GLY A 36 -1.45 15.22 7.31
CA GLY A 36 -0.55 16.35 7.06
C GLY A 36 0.87 15.91 6.71
N ASN A 37 1.41 14.92 7.42
CA ASN A 37 2.74 14.36 7.14
C ASN A 37 2.83 13.75 5.73
N PHE A 38 1.80 13.01 5.31
CA PHE A 38 1.78 12.42 3.97
C PHE A 38 1.51 13.45 2.87
N SER A 39 0.67 14.46 3.13
CA SER A 39 0.35 15.50 2.15
C SER A 39 1.58 16.26 1.64
N GLY A 40 2.63 16.37 2.46
CA GLY A 40 3.89 17.00 2.08
C GLY A 40 4.90 16.09 1.37
N SER A 41 4.54 14.83 1.07
CA SER A 41 5.45 13.85 0.46
C SER A 41 5.32 13.82 -1.06
N ASP A 42 6.44 13.82 -1.78
CA ASP A 42 6.45 13.61 -3.24
C ASP A 42 6.02 12.19 -3.63
N LEU A 43 6.31 11.21 -2.76
CA LEU A 43 5.94 9.81 -2.93
C LEU A 43 5.89 9.07 -1.60
N VAL A 44 4.81 8.32 -1.37
CA VAL A 44 4.70 7.39 -0.23
C VAL A 44 4.87 5.94 -0.68
N LEU A 45 5.82 5.22 -0.08
CA LEU A 45 6.05 3.79 -0.36
C LEU A 45 5.39 2.90 0.70
N LEU A 46 4.28 2.26 0.34
CA LEU A 46 3.53 1.36 1.21
C LEU A 46 4.04 -0.08 1.03
N LYS A 47 4.74 -0.59 2.05
CA LYS A 47 5.42 -1.89 1.98
C LYS A 47 4.59 -3.01 2.61
N GLY A 48 4.48 -4.12 1.89
CA GLY A 48 3.95 -5.39 2.40
C GLY A 48 2.43 -5.50 2.39
N ASP A 49 1.97 -6.72 2.63
CA ASP A 49 0.55 -7.10 2.55
C ASP A 49 -0.31 -6.40 3.63
N ALA A 50 0.21 -6.22 4.85
CA ALA A 50 -0.52 -5.54 5.92
C ALA A 50 -0.88 -4.08 5.56
N ASN A 51 0.05 -3.31 5.00
CA ASN A 51 -0.24 -1.95 4.55
C ASN A 51 -1.21 -1.94 3.37
N TYR A 52 -1.10 -2.92 2.46
CA TYR A 52 -2.02 -3.05 1.35
C TYR A 52 -3.46 -3.32 1.81
N ARG A 53 -3.65 -4.24 2.75
CA ARG A 53 -4.96 -4.50 3.36
C ARG A 53 -5.53 -3.27 4.04
N ARG A 54 -4.72 -2.56 4.83
CA ARG A 54 -5.15 -1.31 5.47
C ARG A 54 -5.50 -0.22 4.47
N LEU A 55 -4.80 -0.14 3.33
CA LEU A 55 -5.04 0.84 2.27
C LEU A 55 -6.38 0.59 1.60
N LEU A 56 -6.80 -0.66 1.47
CA LEU A 56 -8.04 -1.02 0.80
C LEU A 56 -9.15 -1.42 1.80
N SER A 57 -8.95 -1.06 3.06
CA SER A 57 -9.85 -1.36 4.19
C SER A 57 -10.19 -2.84 4.37
N ASP A 58 -9.33 -3.74 3.87
CA ASP A 58 -9.46 -5.19 3.95
C ASP A 58 -10.84 -5.73 3.47
N ARG A 59 -11.43 -5.09 2.46
CA ARG A 59 -12.75 -5.44 1.92
C ARG A 59 -12.65 -6.41 0.75
N ARG A 60 -13.75 -7.10 0.46
CA ARG A 60 -13.91 -7.91 -0.76
C ARG A 60 -14.21 -6.99 -1.96
N TRP A 61 -13.15 -6.51 -2.59
CA TRP A 61 -13.23 -5.75 -3.83
C TRP A 61 -13.26 -6.68 -5.05
N ASP A 62 -13.94 -6.27 -6.11
CA ASP A 62 -13.76 -6.89 -7.42
C ASP A 62 -12.30 -6.71 -7.88
N HIS A 63 -11.68 -7.74 -8.45
CA HIS A 63 -10.27 -7.68 -8.86
C HIS A 63 -9.97 -6.62 -9.93
N THR A 64 -10.99 -6.17 -10.66
CA THR A 64 -10.88 -5.18 -11.73
C THR A 64 -11.13 -3.75 -11.31
N ILE A 65 -11.58 -3.53 -10.06
CA ILE A 65 -11.83 -2.17 -9.57
C ILE A 65 -10.53 -1.35 -9.55
N SER A 66 -10.65 -0.05 -9.83
CA SER A 66 -9.50 0.84 -9.79
C SER A 66 -9.05 1.10 -8.34
N MET A 67 -7.77 0.89 -8.07
CA MET A 67 -7.18 1.31 -6.79
C MET A 67 -7.28 2.81 -6.61
N ASN A 68 -7.19 3.60 -7.70
CA ASN A 68 -7.28 5.05 -7.62
C ASN A 68 -8.63 5.50 -7.06
N ASP A 69 -9.72 4.88 -7.54
CA ASP A 69 -11.08 5.19 -7.12
C ASP A 69 -11.30 4.86 -5.63
N ILE A 70 -10.80 3.72 -5.16
CA ILE A 70 -10.89 3.32 -3.74
C ILE A 70 -10.08 4.27 -2.85
N THR A 71 -8.91 4.70 -3.32
CA THR A 71 -7.91 5.43 -2.52
C THR A 71 -7.97 6.94 -2.74
N GLY A 72 -9.10 7.49 -3.19
CA GLY A 72 -9.29 8.92 -3.41
C GLY A 72 -9.00 9.78 -2.17
N TYR A 73 -9.12 9.22 -0.97
CA TYR A 73 -8.84 9.89 0.30
C TYR A 73 -7.34 10.06 0.60
N PHE A 74 -6.45 9.32 -0.08
CA PHE A 74 -5.03 9.29 0.27
C PHE A 74 -4.33 10.57 -0.24
N PRO A 75 -3.58 11.30 0.61
CA PRO A 75 -3.23 12.70 0.36
C PRO A 75 -2.04 12.95 -0.58
N ALA A 76 -1.39 11.92 -1.09
CA ALA A 76 -0.16 12.06 -1.88
C ALA A 76 0.00 10.91 -2.89
N PRO A 77 0.80 11.10 -3.95
CA PRO A 77 1.19 10.00 -4.83
C PRO A 77 1.80 8.86 -4.01
N PHE A 78 1.43 7.62 -4.34
CA PHE A 78 1.92 6.47 -3.58
C PHE A 78 2.19 5.27 -4.48
N ALA A 79 3.09 4.40 -4.00
CA ALA A 79 3.31 3.09 -4.59
C ALA A 79 3.17 2.00 -3.54
N VAL A 80 2.42 0.95 -3.87
CA VAL A 80 2.34 -0.27 -3.07
C VAL A 80 3.38 -1.27 -3.59
N LEU A 81 4.15 -1.86 -2.68
CA LEU A 81 5.09 -2.93 -2.97
C LEU A 81 4.78 -4.09 -2.03
N ARG A 82 4.11 -5.12 -2.54
CA ARG A 82 3.68 -6.26 -1.73
C ARG A 82 3.97 -7.60 -2.38
N THR A 83 4.04 -8.63 -1.55
CA THR A 83 3.78 -10.02 -1.94
C THR A 83 2.34 -10.38 -1.60
N LEU A 84 1.70 -11.21 -2.41
CA LEU A 84 0.29 -11.58 -2.25
C LEU A 84 0.17 -12.64 -1.14
N LYS A 85 -0.40 -12.23 0.01
CA LYS A 85 -0.57 -13.08 1.20
C LYS A 85 -1.98 -12.98 1.79
N SER A 86 -2.93 -12.50 1.00
CA SER A 86 -4.32 -12.25 1.39
C SER A 86 -5.21 -12.29 0.15
N GLU A 87 -6.50 -12.59 0.35
CA GLU A 87 -7.52 -12.71 -0.70
C GLU A 87 -7.86 -11.39 -1.43
N LEU A 88 -7.06 -10.36 -1.20
CA LEU A 88 -7.29 -9.01 -1.69
C LEU A 88 -6.34 -8.68 -2.83
N ALA A 89 -6.88 -8.35 -4.00
CA ALA A 89 -6.14 -7.78 -5.12
C ALA A 89 -7.09 -6.93 -5.97
N VAL A 90 -6.62 -5.79 -6.47
CA VAL A 90 -7.35 -4.86 -7.35
C VAL A 90 -6.42 -4.39 -8.49
N ASP A 91 -6.92 -3.59 -9.43
CA ASP A 91 -6.20 -3.15 -10.64
C ASP A 91 -5.73 -4.30 -11.57
N LEU A 92 -6.43 -5.43 -11.56
CA LEU A 92 -6.17 -6.53 -12.50
C LEU A 92 -7.16 -6.49 -13.67
N THR A 93 -6.74 -7.00 -14.81
CA THR A 93 -7.65 -7.30 -15.92
C THR A 93 -8.34 -8.65 -15.70
N LEU A 94 -9.52 -8.85 -16.28
CA LEU A 94 -10.21 -10.15 -16.25
C LEU A 94 -9.35 -11.29 -16.81
N GLU A 95 -8.54 -11.01 -17.84
CA GLU A 95 -7.62 -11.98 -18.43
C GLU A 95 -6.52 -12.40 -17.43
N GLN A 96 -5.93 -11.43 -16.71
CA GLN A 96 -4.95 -11.73 -15.68
C GLN A 96 -5.56 -12.57 -14.55
N VAL A 97 -6.76 -12.24 -14.09
CA VAL A 97 -7.47 -12.99 -13.03
C VAL A 97 -7.67 -14.44 -13.47
N ARG A 98 -8.28 -14.67 -14.64
CA ARG A 98 -8.52 -16.03 -15.16
C ARG A 98 -7.23 -16.83 -15.28
N ARG A 99 -6.18 -16.24 -15.85
CA ARG A 99 -4.88 -16.91 -15.97
C ARG A 99 -4.30 -17.29 -14.61
N LEU A 100 -4.38 -16.40 -13.63
CA LEU A 100 -3.86 -16.67 -12.28
C LEU A 100 -4.65 -17.78 -11.56
N GLU A 101 -5.97 -17.78 -11.72
CA GLU A 101 -6.85 -18.83 -11.17
C GLU A 101 -6.59 -20.20 -11.81
N GLU A 102 -6.37 -20.25 -13.13
CA GLU A 102 -6.02 -21.48 -13.86
C GLU A 102 -4.63 -22.01 -13.48
N GLU A 103 -3.64 -21.12 -13.33
CA GLU A 103 -2.28 -21.49 -12.97
C GLU A 103 -2.15 -22.03 -11.55
N ASP A 104 -2.88 -21.43 -10.59
CA ASP A 104 -2.67 -21.65 -9.16
C ASP A 104 -3.88 -21.19 -8.34
N PRO A 105 -4.75 -22.10 -7.86
CA PRO A 105 -5.93 -21.73 -7.07
C PRO A 105 -5.62 -20.94 -5.78
N GLU A 106 -4.37 -20.99 -5.28
CA GLU A 106 -3.93 -20.27 -4.07
C GLU A 106 -3.12 -18.99 -4.39
N TRP A 107 -3.20 -18.49 -5.63
CA TRP A 107 -2.35 -17.38 -6.12
C TRP A 107 -2.39 -16.10 -5.28
N LEU A 108 -3.48 -15.87 -4.54
CA LEU A 108 -3.68 -14.72 -3.66
C LEU A 108 -2.94 -14.82 -2.32
N VAL A 109 -2.70 -16.02 -1.82
CA VAL A 109 -2.34 -16.23 -0.40
C VAL A 109 -0.98 -16.91 -0.19
N ASN A 110 -0.43 -17.54 -1.23
CA ASN A 110 0.76 -18.37 -1.08
C ASN A 110 2.09 -17.60 -1.13
N GLY A 111 2.08 -16.27 -1.31
CA GLY A 111 3.28 -15.43 -1.25
C GLY A 111 4.23 -15.54 -2.45
N LYS A 112 3.90 -16.32 -3.49
CA LYS A 112 4.78 -16.54 -4.66
C LYS A 112 4.81 -15.36 -5.62
N ARG A 113 3.77 -14.52 -5.60
CA ARG A 113 3.60 -13.41 -6.53
C ARG A 113 3.75 -12.07 -5.80
N GLY A 114 4.25 -11.08 -6.53
CA GLY A 114 4.41 -9.72 -6.05
C GLY A 114 3.66 -8.73 -6.94
N MET A 115 3.31 -7.58 -6.36
CA MET A 115 2.68 -6.49 -7.06
C MET A 115 3.38 -5.18 -6.70
N ILE A 116 3.69 -4.41 -7.73
CA ILE A 116 4.11 -3.02 -7.63
C ILE A 116 3.07 -2.20 -8.39
N ARG A 117 2.38 -1.30 -7.69
CA ARG A 117 1.37 -0.44 -8.31
C ARG A 117 1.56 0.99 -7.82
N PHE A 118 1.74 1.91 -8.76
CA PHE A 118 1.79 3.34 -8.53
C PHE A 118 0.42 3.97 -8.80
N VAL A 119 0.00 4.88 -7.93
CA VAL A 119 -1.19 5.70 -8.09
C VAL A 119 -0.74 7.15 -8.02
N ASP A 120 -0.93 7.85 -9.14
CA ASP A 120 -0.70 9.28 -9.21
C ASP A 120 -1.84 10.04 -8.53
N LYS A 121 -1.50 11.11 -7.82
CA LYS A 121 -2.44 12.03 -7.16
C LYS A 121 -2.19 13.48 -7.56
N SER A 122 -1.34 13.73 -8.57
CA SER A 122 -1.17 15.06 -9.14
C SER A 122 -2.47 15.50 -9.83
N PHE A 123 -2.94 16.69 -9.44
CA PHE A 123 -4.07 17.39 -10.04
C PHE A 123 -3.59 18.32 -11.15
#